data_AF-A0A0K0DJI9-F1
#
_entry.id   AF-A0A0K0DJI9-F1
#
_cell.length_a   1.000
_cell.length_b   1.000
_cell.length_c   1.000
_cell.angle_alpha   90.00
_cell.angle_beta   90.00
_cell.angle_gamma   90.00
#
_symmetry.space_group_name_H-M   'P 1'
#
loop_
_entity.id
_entity.type
_entity.pdbx_description
1 polymer ?
#
loop_
_entity_poly.entity_id
_entity_poly.type
_entity_poly.pdbx_seq_one_letter_code
_entity_poly.pdbx_strand_id
1 'polypeptide(L)'
;MRSLEWDNMGVKIHGRQLHHLRFADDIVLITPDFSQAERMLADFDKACGKIGLRLDLTKTMFMKNGLVSHALFTLNVISESSS
;
A
#
# COMPACT_ATOMS: atom_id res chain seq x y z
N MET A 1 4.98 -13.29 5.42
CA MET A 1 3.61 -12.74 5.27
C MET A 1 2.48 -13.75 5.46
N ARG A 2 2.69 -15.08 5.37
CA ARG A 2 1.60 -16.08 5.55
C ARG A 2 0.84 -16.02 6.89
N SER A 3 1.33 -15.28 7.88
CA SER A 3 0.70 -15.09 9.19
C SER A 3 -0.12 -13.80 9.31
N LEU A 4 -0.21 -13.00 8.25
CA LEU A 4 -1.03 -11.78 8.22
C LEU A 4 -2.41 -12.18 7.72
N GLU A 5 -3.41 -12.12 8.60
CA GLU A 5 -4.81 -12.46 8.29
C GLU A 5 -5.46 -11.32 7.50
N TRP A 6 -5.11 -11.23 6.23
CA TRP A 6 -5.58 -10.16 5.34
C TRP A 6 -6.68 -10.60 4.39
N ASP A 7 -7.23 -11.80 4.50
CA ASP A 7 -8.21 -12.39 3.55
C ASP A 7 -9.41 -11.47 3.21
N ASN A 8 -9.80 -10.59 4.14
CA ASN A 8 -10.89 -9.62 3.97
C ASN A 8 -10.43 -8.18 3.64
N MET A 9 -9.12 -7.92 3.62
CA MET A 9 -8.52 -6.62 3.33
C MET A 9 -8.05 -6.55 1.87
N GLY A 10 -7.88 -5.37 1.30
CA GLY A 10 -7.34 -5.20 -0.06
C GLY A 10 -8.39 -5.11 -1.17
N VAL A 11 -7.98 -5.28 -2.43
CA VAL A 11 -8.85 -5.03 -3.60
C VAL A 11 -9.17 -6.32 -4.34
N LYS A 12 -10.45 -6.54 -4.64
CA LYS A 12 -10.91 -7.70 -5.41
C LYS A 12 -10.88 -7.40 -6.91
N ILE A 13 -10.10 -8.18 -7.66
CA ILE A 13 -9.95 -8.07 -9.12
C ILE A 13 -10.28 -9.43 -9.74
N HIS A 14 -11.30 -9.48 -10.60
CA HIS A 14 -11.74 -10.72 -11.28
C HIS A 14 -11.93 -11.91 -10.30
N GLY A 15 -12.53 -11.66 -9.15
CA GLY A 15 -12.78 -12.68 -8.14
C GLY A 15 -11.61 -13.00 -7.21
N ARG A 16 -10.40 -12.47 -7.48
CA ARG A 16 -9.21 -12.67 -6.64
C ARG A 16 -8.96 -11.47 -5.74
N GLN A 17 -8.69 -11.72 -4.47
CA GLN A 17 -8.34 -10.68 -3.51
C GLN A 17 -6.83 -10.39 -3.62
N LEU A 18 -6.48 -9.13 -3.88
CA LEU A 18 -5.10 -8.68 -4.03
C LEU A 18 -4.73 -7.77 -2.85
N HIS A 19 -3.75 -8.22 -2.05
CA HIS A 19 -3.33 -7.54 -0.83
C HIS A 19 -1.97 -6.84 -0.97
N HIS A 20 -1.04 -7.46 -1.68
CA HIS A 20 0.30 -6.95 -1.81
C HIS A 20 0.98 -7.41 -3.10
N LEU A 21 1.96 -6.62 -3.53
CA LEU A 21 2.97 -6.99 -4.51
C LEU A 21 4.34 -6.84 -3.84
N ARG A 22 5.28 -7.72 -4.17
CA ARG A 22 6.65 -7.65 -3.65
C ARG A 22 7.64 -7.84 -4.77
N PHE A 23 8.69 -7.02 -4.77
CA PHE A 23 9.84 -7.19 -5.62
C PHE A 23 11.11 -6.89 -4.82
N ALA A 24 12.05 -7.83 -4.77
CA ALA A 24 13.23 -7.74 -3.91
C ALA A 24 12.88 -7.38 -2.44
N ASP A 25 13.40 -6.25 -1.95
CA ASP A 25 13.16 -5.65 -0.65
C ASP A 25 11.95 -4.69 -0.62
N ASP A 26 11.43 -4.30 -1.78
CA ASP A 26 10.26 -3.42 -1.88
C ASP A 26 8.94 -4.19 -1.79
N ILE A 27 7.98 -3.58 -1.10
CA ILE A 27 6.62 -4.09 -0.96
C ILE A 27 5.59 -2.98 -1.19
N VAL A 28 4.55 -3.31 -1.95
CA VAL A 28 3.39 -2.46 -2.17
C VAL A 28 2.19 -3.12 -1.50
N LEU A 29 1.52 -2.40 -0.60
CA LEU A 29 0.25 -2.80 -0.02
C LEU A 29 -0.89 -2.19 -0.83
N ILE A 30 -1.88 -3.01 -1.17
CA ILE A 30 -3.01 -2.61 -2.02
C ILE A 30 -4.25 -2.60 -1.14
N THR A 31 -4.85 -1.43 -0.95
CA THR A 31 -6.04 -1.23 -0.11
C THR A 31 -7.09 -0.41 -0.85
N PRO A 32 -8.38 -0.58 -0.51
CA PRO A 32 -9.44 0.22 -1.10
C PRO A 32 -9.54 1.63 -0.49
N ASP A 33 -9.05 1.81 0.74
CA ASP A 33 -9.12 3.06 1.49
C ASP A 33 -7.95 3.22 2.48
N PHE A 34 -7.80 4.42 3.03
CA PHE A 34 -6.74 4.77 3.98
C PHE A 34 -6.86 4.03 5.31
N SER A 35 -8.07 3.81 5.82
CA SER A 35 -8.27 3.13 7.11
C SER A 35 -7.82 1.66 7.04
N GLN A 36 -8.07 0.99 5.91
CA GLN A 36 -7.48 -0.32 5.65
C GLN A 36 -5.96 -0.25 5.46
N ALA A 37 -5.46 0.79 4.79
CA ALA A 37 -4.01 0.98 4.60
C ALA A 37 -3.28 1.10 5.94
N GLU A 38 -3.79 1.91 6.88
CA GLU A 38 -3.21 2.07 8.20
C GLU A 38 -3.17 0.75 8.99
N ARG A 39 -4.26 -0.02 8.95
CA ARG A 39 -4.32 -1.34 9.61
C ARG A 39 -3.32 -2.32 9.01
N MET A 40 -3.30 -2.43 7.68
CA MET A 40 -2.35 -3.32 6.99
C MET A 40 -0.90 -2.90 7.23
N LEU A 41 -0.61 -1.60 7.25
CA LEU A 41 0.72 -1.09 7.55
C LEU A 41 1.14 -1.42 8.99
N ALA A 42 0.27 -1.21 9.97
CA ALA A 42 0.54 -1.53 11.37
C ALA A 42 0.78 -3.04 11.60
N ASP A 43 -0.04 -3.89 10.98
CA ASP A 43 0.13 -5.34 11.05
C ASP A 43 1.44 -5.77 10.38
N PHE A 44 1.78 -5.14 9.24
CA PHE A 44 3.02 -5.41 8.52
C PHE A 44 4.26 -5.00 9.33
N ASP A 45 4.27 -3.81 9.92
CA ASP A 45 5.37 -3.34 10.78
C ASP A 45 5.58 -4.28 11.97
N LYS A 46 4.48 -4.68 12.63
CA LYS A 46 4.51 -5.63 13.73
C LYS A 46 5.08 -6.99 13.31
N ALA A 47 4.73 -7.46 12.11
CA ALA A 47 5.28 -8.70 11.58
C ALA A 47 6.77 -8.59 11.22
N CYS A 48 7.21 -7.46 10.67
CA CYS A 48 8.62 -7.15 10.44
C CYS A 48 9.42 -7.14 11.75
N GLY A 49 8.89 -6.50 12.79
CA GLY A 49 9.54 -6.43 14.10
C GLY A 49 9.81 -7.81 14.72
N LYS A 50 8.93 -8.80 14.49
CA LYS A 50 9.13 -10.18 14.96
C LYS A 50 10.35 -10.88 14.35
N ILE A 51 10.81 -10.43 13.19
CA ILE A 51 11.98 -10.98 12.50
C ILE A 51 13.17 -10.00 12.52
N GLY A 52 13.11 -8.96 13.36
CA GLY A 52 14.18 -7.97 13.51
C GLY A 52 14.27 -6.96 12.36
N LEU A 53 13.23 -6.84 11.54
CA LEU A 53 13.13 -5.83 10.50
C LEU A 53 12.24 -4.67 10.95
N ARG A 54 12.41 -3.51 10.32
CA ARG A 54 11.58 -2.32 10.57
C ARG A 54 11.27 -1.64 9.25
N LEU A 55 10.06 -1.12 9.12
CA LEU A 55 9.70 -0.30 7.97
C LEU A 55 10.44 1.04 7.98
N ASP A 56 10.95 1.42 6.81
CA ASP A 56 11.43 2.77 6.58
C ASP A 56 10.25 3.65 6.14
N LEU A 57 9.60 4.30 7.13
CA LEU A 57 8.49 5.20 6.87
C LEU A 57 8.91 6.47 6.11
N THR A 58 10.20 6.80 6.06
CA THR A 58 10.68 7.96 5.28
C THR A 58 10.67 7.68 3.78
N LYS A 59 10.80 6.40 3.39
CA LYS A 59 10.73 5.93 2.00
C LYS A 59 9.35 5.41 1.61
N THR A 60 8.51 5.08 2.59
CA THR A 60 7.14 4.63 2.33
C THR A 60 6.32 5.80 1.77
N MET A 61 5.73 5.60 0.59
CA MET A 61 4.86 6.60 -0.05
C MET A 61 3.45 6.05 -0.24
N PHE A 62 2.43 6.84 0.09
CA PHE A 62 1.06 6.55 -0.28
C PHE A 62 0.81 6.95 -1.73
N MET A 63 0.27 6.02 -2.52
CA MET A 63 -0.15 6.26 -3.89
C MET A 63 -1.65 6.01 -4.00
N LYS A 64 -2.39 6.99 -4.50
CA LYS A 64 -3.81 6.85 -4.80
C LYS A 64 -3.97 6.69 -6.31
N ASN A 65 -4.75 5.70 -6.73
CA ASN A 65 -5.16 5.63 -8.13
C ASN A 65 -6.15 6.77 -8.42
N GLY A 66 -5.76 7.71 -9.28
CA GLY A 66 -6.69 8.73 -9.78
C GLY A 66 -7.76 8.06 -10.64
N LEU A 67 -9.03 8.42 -10.48
CA LEU A 67 -10.08 8.04 -11.43
C LEU A 67 -9.73 8.65 -12.79
N VAL A 68 -9.18 7.85 -13.70
CA VAL A 68 -9.01 8.22 -15.10
C VAL A 68 -10.24 7.73 -15.84
N SER A 69 -11.22 8.62 -16.02
CA SER A 69 -12.05 8.54 -17.23
C SER A 69 -11.12 8.67 -18.42
N HIS A 70 -11.34 7.87 -19.46
CA HIS A 70 -10.52 7.77 -20.67
C HIS A 70 -10.01 9.13 -21.21
N ALA A 71 -8.86 9.62 -20.74
CA ALA A 71 -8.09 10.68 -21.36
C ALA A 71 -6.68 10.68 -20.75
N LEU A 72 -5.69 10.77 -21.64
CA LEU A 72 -4.26 10.69 -21.38
C LEU A 72 -3.79 11.51 -20.17
N PHE A 73 -2.84 10.93 -19.45
CA PHE A 73 -2.11 11.55 -18.35
C PHE A 73 -1.20 12.69 -18.84
N THR A 74 -1.22 13.82 -18.13
CA THR A 74 -0.05 14.69 -17.97
C THR A 74 0.33 14.66 -16.50
N LEU A 75 1.47 14.03 -16.19
CA LEU A 75 2.00 13.90 -14.84
C LEU A 75 2.61 15.24 -14.43
N ASN A 76 1.86 16.09 -13.72
CA ASN A 76 2.45 17.22 -13.02
C ASN A 76 2.74 16.79 -11.58
N VAL A 77 4.02 16.55 -11.33
CA VAL A 77 4.60 16.56 -9.99
C VAL A 77 4.36 17.96 -9.42
N ILE A 78 3.53 18.09 -8.39
CA ILE A 78 3.46 19.30 -7.58
C ILE A 78 3.76 18.89 -6.14
N SER A 79 4.99 19.18 -5.74
CA SER A 79 5.33 19.49 -4.37
C SER A 79 4.50 20.70 -3.93
N GLU A 80 3.66 20.54 -2.90
CA GLU A 80 3.22 21.68 -2.11
C GLU A 80 3.40 21.35 -0.62
N SER A 81 4.46 21.96 -0.10
CA SER A 81 4.56 22.50 1.25
C SER A 81 3.39 23.44 1.59
N SER A 82 3.19 23.64 2.90
CA SER A 82 2.34 24.65 3.60
C SER A 82 0.82 24.39 3.53
N SER A 83 0.05 24.41 4.63
CA SER A 83 0.22 25.05 5.95
C SER A 83 -0.29 24.17 7.09
#